data_AF-A0A956JM59-F1
#
_entry.id   AF-A0A956JM59-F1
#
_cell.length_a   1.000
_cell.length_b   1.000
_cell.length_c   1.000
_cell.angle_alpha   90.00
_cell.angle_beta   90.00
_cell.angle_gamma   90.00
#
_symmetry.space_group_name_H-M   'P 1'
#
loop_
_entity.id
_entity.type
_entity.pdbx_description
1 polymer ?
#
loop_
_entity_poly.entity_id
_entity_poly.type
_entity_poly.pdbx_seq_one_letter_code
_entity_poly.pdbx_strand_id
1 'polypeptide(L)'
;MTPEAVVDLGYRALNTALWCAMPILLVGMVVGLLIAVFQSATQIQEASLNFVPKLLGMAAALVVFGSLILERLQTFTTQLFSTIASLGGSGP
;
A
#
# COMPACT_ATOMS: atom_id res chain seq x y z
N MET A 1 -9.13 26.37 7.84
CA MET A 1 -8.28 25.57 6.94
C MET A 1 -8.13 26.35 5.65
N THR A 2 -6.91 26.70 5.23
CA THR A 2 -6.71 27.35 3.94
C THR A 2 -6.76 26.30 2.81
N PRO A 3 -7.12 26.66 1.56
CA PRO A 3 -7.19 25.72 0.44
C PRO A 3 -5.89 24.95 0.21
N GLU A 4 -4.74 25.57 0.49
CA GLU A 4 -3.41 24.98 0.36
C GLU A 4 -3.20 23.84 1.35
N ALA A 5 -3.73 23.96 2.58
CA ALA A 5 -3.62 22.93 3.60
C ALA A 5 -4.41 21.66 3.24
N VAL A 6 -5.54 21.81 2.54
CA VAL A 6 -6.34 20.67 2.07
C VAL A 6 -5.60 19.91 0.97
N VAL A 7 -4.96 20.65 0.05
CA VAL A 7 -4.16 20.05 -1.02
C VAL A 7 -2.94 19.31 -0.45
N ASP A 8 -2.20 19.92 0.48
CA ASP A 8 -1.04 19.28 1.14
C ASP A 8 -1.44 18.00 1.88
N LEU A 9 -2.58 18.04 2.58
CA LEU A 9 -3.14 16.86 3.23
C LEU A 9 -3.45 15.73 2.24
N GLY A 10 -4.06 16.07 1.10
CA GLY A 10 -4.32 15.10 0.02
C GLY A 10 -3.04 14.47 -0.53
N TYR A 11 -1.99 15.27 -0.75
CA TYR A 11 -0.68 14.77 -1.18
C TYR A 11 -0.07 13.81 -0.16
N ARG A 12 -0.10 14.15 1.13
CA ARG A 12 0.43 13.28 2.20
C ARG A 12 -0.33 11.97 2.31
N ALA A 13 -1.65 12.00 2.16
CA ALA A 13 -2.49 10.81 2.16
C ALA A 13 -2.12 9.87 1.00
N LEU A 14 -2.01 10.43 -0.21
CA LEU A 14 -1.69 9.66 -1.41
C LEU A 14 -0.26 9.11 -1.36
N ASN A 15 0.70 9.89 -0.87
CA ASN A 15 2.06 9.43 -0.66
C ASN A 15 2.13 8.29 0.36
N THR A 16 1.38 8.39 1.47
CA THR A 16 1.32 7.32 2.48
C THR A 16 0.70 6.05 1.91
N ALA A 17 -0.40 6.17 1.15
CA ALA A 17 -1.04 5.04 0.49
C ALA A 17 -0.09 4.34 -0.50
N LEU A 18 0.64 5.10 -1.32
CA LEU A 18 1.64 4.58 -2.25
C LEU A 18 2.76 3.83 -1.52
N TRP A 19 3.28 4.41 -0.43
CA TRP A 19 4.34 3.78 0.37
C TRP A 19 3.89 2.45 0.97
N CYS A 20 2.65 2.40 1.48
CA CYS A 20 2.06 1.17 2.02
C CYS A 20 1.81 0.11 0.94
N ALA A 21 1.41 0.51 -0.28
CA ALA A 21 1.13 -0.41 -1.37
C ALA A 21 2.40 -0.95 -2.06
N MET A 22 3.47 -0.16 -2.11
CA MET A 22 4.72 -0.48 -2.81
C MET A 22 5.27 -1.90 -2.55
N PRO A 23 5.49 -2.36 -1.30
CA PRO A 23 6.08 -3.67 -1.06
C PRO A 23 5.19 -4.82 -1.58
N ILE A 24 3.88 -4.72 -1.42
CA ILE A 24 2.92 -5.75 -1.85
C ILE A 24 2.84 -5.78 -3.39
N LEU A 25 2.80 -4.60 -4.01
CA LEU A 25 2.77 -4.46 -5.47
C LEU A 25 4.05 -5.00 -6.12
N LEU A 26 5.23 -4.69 -5.56
CA LEU A 26 6.50 -5.20 -6.06
C LEU A 26 6.57 -6.72 -6.01
N VAL A 27 6.15 -7.33 -4.90
CA VAL A 27 6.10 -8.80 -4.80
C VAL A 27 5.10 -9.38 -5.79
N GLY A 28 3.90 -8.80 -5.89
CA GLY A 28 2.89 -9.24 -6.86
C GLY A 28 3.36 -9.11 -8.32
N MET A 29 4.16 -8.09 -8.63
CA MET A 29 4.75 -7.87 -9.94
C MET A 29 5.84 -8.91 -10.24
N VAL A 30 6.78 -9.13 -9.33
CA VAL A 30 7.87 -10.10 -9.51
C VAL A 30 7.30 -11.51 -9.67
N VAL A 31 6.40 -11.93 -8.79
CA VAL A 31 5.79 -13.26 -8.85
C VAL A 31 4.94 -13.40 -10.12
N GLY A 32 4.14 -12.39 -10.46
CA GLY A 32 3.34 -12.40 -11.68
C GLY A 32 4.20 -12.51 -12.95
N LEU A 33 5.33 -11.80 -12.99
CA LEU A 33 6.27 -11.86 -14.11
C LEU A 33 6.91 -13.24 -14.24
N LEU A 34 7.41 -13.80 -13.13
CA LEU A 34 8.00 -15.14 -13.13
C LEU A 34 7.01 -16.17 -13.66
N ILE A 35 5.77 -16.15 -13.15
CA ILE A 35 4.72 -17.08 -13.56
C ILE A 35 4.33 -16.87 -15.04
N ALA A 36 4.27 -15.64 -15.53
CA ALA A 36 3.99 -15.36 -16.94
C ALA A 36 5.05 -15.95 -17.88
N VAL A 37 6.34 -15.89 -17.50
CA VAL A 37 7.42 -16.53 -18.25
C VAL A 37 7.28 -18.05 -18.26
N PHE A 38 6.96 -18.65 -17.10
CA PHE A 38 6.72 -20.11 -17.01
C PHE A 38 5.54 -20.57 -17.85
N GLN A 39 4.43 -19.82 -17.83
CA GLN A 39 3.25 -20.11 -18.66
C GLN A 39 3.58 -20.02 -20.15
N SER A 40 4.34 -19.00 -20.56
CA SER A 40 4.78 -18.84 -21.95
C SER A 40 5.75 -19.94 -22.39
N ALA A 41 6.68 -20.35 -21.53
CA ALA A 41 7.70 -21.35 -21.86
C ALA A 41 7.12 -22.78 -21.96
N THR A 42 6.10 -23.10 -21.15
CA THR A 42 5.50 -24.43 -21.09
C THR A 42 4.21 -24.56 -21.91
N GLN A 43 3.71 -23.46 -22.46
CA GLN A 43 2.42 -23.38 -23.15
C GLN A 43 1.19 -23.74 -22.28
N ILE A 44 1.34 -23.76 -20.95
CA ILE A 44 0.25 -24.01 -20.01
C ILE A 44 -0.44 -22.67 -19.68
N GLN A 45 -1.70 -22.53 -20.08
CA GLN A 45 -2.53 -21.33 -19.85
C GLN A 45 -3.71 -21.62 -18.91
N GLU A 46 -3.40 -22.23 -17.77
CA GLU A 46 -4.38 -22.53 -16.72
C GLU A 46 -4.57 -21.32 -15.80
N ALA A 47 -5.79 -20.78 -15.73
CA ALA A 47 -6.10 -19.58 -14.97
C ALA A 47 -5.72 -19.70 -13.47
N SER A 48 -5.87 -20.89 -12.89
CA SER A 48 -5.53 -21.19 -11.50
C SER A 48 -4.02 -21.08 -11.20
N LEU A 49 -3.16 -21.42 -12.17
CA LEU A 49 -1.71 -21.40 -12.01
C LEU A 49 -1.16 -19.96 -11.91
N ASN A 50 -1.86 -18.99 -12.51
CA ASN A 50 -1.52 -17.57 -12.37
C ASN A 50 -1.91 -17.04 -10.98
N PHE A 51 -3.11 -17.41 -10.54
CA PHE A 51 -3.73 -16.80 -9.37
C PHE A 51 -3.09 -17.25 -8.05
N VAL A 52 -2.91 -18.56 -7.85
CA VAL A 52 -2.52 -19.12 -6.54
C VAL A 52 -1.11 -18.68 -6.10
N PRO A 53 -0.04 -18.83 -6.91
CA PRO A 53 1.31 -18.44 -6.50
C PRO A 53 1.41 -16.94 -6.23
N LYS A 54 0.74 -16.12 -7.05
CA LYS A 54 0.71 -14.67 -6.89
C LYS A 54 0.03 -14.26 -5.59
N LEU A 55 -1.11 -14.87 -5.26
CA LEU A 55 -1.84 -14.61 -4.01
C LEU A 55 -0.97 -14.97 -2.79
N LEU A 56 -0.33 -16.14 -2.82
CA LEU A 56 0.57 -16.58 -1.75
C LEU A 56 1.76 -15.63 -1.57
N GLY A 57 2.36 -15.17 -2.67
CA GLY A 57 3.43 -14.17 -2.62
C GLY A 57 2.98 -12.85 -1.99
N MET A 58 1.82 -12.33 -2.40
CA MET A 58 1.25 -11.10 -1.84
C MET A 58 0.86 -11.25 -0.37
N ALA A 59 0.32 -12.41 0.03
CA ALA A 59 0.00 -12.72 1.43
C ALA A 59 1.27 -12.79 2.29
N ALA A 60 2.32 -13.45 1.81
CA ALA A 60 3.62 -13.49 2.50
C ALA A 60 4.21 -12.08 2.64
N ALA A 61 4.14 -11.26 1.58
CA ALA A 61 4.57 -9.86 1.65
C ALA A 61 3.78 -9.09 2.71
N LEU A 62 2.46 -9.28 2.79
CA LEU A 62 1.64 -8.63 3.81
C LEU A 62 2.04 -9.06 5.23
N VAL A 63 2.37 -10.33 5.46
CA VAL A 63 2.82 -10.80 6.78
C VAL A 63 4.18 -10.20 7.14
N VAL A 64 5.12 -10.17 6.20
CA VAL A 64 6.48 -9.66 6.43
C VAL A 64 6.51 -8.13 6.59
N PHE A 65 5.83 -7.41 5.70
CA PHE A 65 5.80 -5.94 5.67
C PHE A 65 4.63 -5.34 6.48
N GLY A 66 3.75 -6.18 7.03
CA GLY A 66 2.53 -5.76 7.71
C GLY A 66 2.81 -4.82 8.89
N SER A 67 3.81 -5.13 9.70
CA SER A 67 4.22 -4.26 10.83
C SER A 67 4.62 -2.86 10.36
N LEU A 68 5.37 -2.76 9.27
CA LEU A 68 5.82 -1.46 8.73
C LEU A 68 4.66 -0.66 8.14
N ILE A 69 3.74 -1.33 7.44
CA ILE A 69 2.53 -0.71 6.91
C ILE A 69 1.66 -0.18 8.05
N LEU A 70 1.51 -0.96 9.12
CA LEU A 70 0.73 -0.57 10.30
C LEU A 70 1.33 0.64 11.01
N GLU A 71 2.64 0.67 11.20
CA GLU A 71 3.36 1.79 11.81
C GLU A 71 3.17 3.09 11.00
N ARG A 72 3.26 3.00 9.67
CA ARG A 72 3.03 4.15 8.77
C ARG A 72 1.59 4.66 8.85
N LEU A 73 0.61 3.76 8.85
CA LEU A 73 -0.81 4.12 8.99
C LEU A 73 -1.10 4.74 10.36
N GLN A 74 -0.53 4.20 11.44
CA GLN A 74 -0.69 4.75 12.79
C GLN A 74 -0.08 6.16 12.87
N THR A 75 1.13 6.34 12.33
CA THR A 75 1.81 7.64 12.30
C THR A 75 1.01 8.68 11.52
N PHE A 76 0.53 8.32 10.32
CA PHE A 76 -0.31 9.20 9.53
C PHE A 76 -1.61 9.57 10.26
N THR A 77 -2.28 8.57 10.82
CA THR A 77 -3.55 8.77 11.54
C THR A 77 -3.38 9.68 12.75
N THR A 78 -2.35 9.47 13.57
CA THR A 78 -2.07 10.31 14.73
C THR A 78 -1.74 11.75 14.34
N GLN A 79 -0.97 11.96 13.27
CA GLN A 79 -0.69 13.28 12.71
C GLN A 79 -1.95 13.97 12.16
N LEU A 80 -2.88 13.22 11.57
CA LEU A 80 -4.17 13.77 11.14
C LEU A 80 -4.98 14.26 12.34
N PHE A 81 -5.12 13.42 13.37
CA PHE A 81 -5.88 13.80 14.56
C PHE A 81 -5.24 14.97 15.30
N SER A 82 -3.91 15.06 15.39
CA SER A 82 -3.24 16.22 15.99
C SER A 82 -3.48 17.49 15.17
N THR A 83 -3.46 17.39 13.84
CA THR A 83 -3.75 18.53 12.94
C THR A 83 -5.18 19.01 13.14
N ILE A 84 -6.15 18.09 13.18
CA ILE A 84 -7.57 18.42 13.43
C ILE A 84 -7.74 19.05 14.82
N ALA A 85 -7.14 18.46 15.87
CA ALA A 85 -7.22 19.00 17.23
C ALA A 85 -6.63 20.41 17.33
N SER A 86 -5.51 20.68 16.65
CA SER A 86 -4.90 22.01 16.62
C SER A 86 -5.78 23.07 15.94
N LEU A 87 -6.64 22.67 15.01
CA LEU A 87 -7.58 23.54 14.32
C LEU A 87 -8.88 23.78 15.12
N GLY A 88 -9.24 22.86 16.02
CA GLY A 88 -10.38 22.99 16.93
C GLY A 88 -10.03 23.59 18.30
N GLY A 89 -8.77 23.53 18.73
CA GLY A 89 -8.29 23.95 20.04
C GLY A 89 -7.82 25.41 20.15
N SER A 90 -7.84 26.18 19.06
CA SER A 90 -7.56 27.62 19.07
C SER A 90 -8.87 28.45 19.06
N GLY A 91 -9.77 28.15 19.99
CA GLY A 91 -10.83 29.06 20.40
C GLY A 91 -10.49 29.62 21.79
N PRO A 92 -10.59 30.94 22.02
CA PRO A 92 -10.51 31.50 23.38
C PRO A 92 -11.54 30.88 24.32
#